data_AF-A0A963THY1-F1
#
_entry.id   AF-A0A963THY1-F1
#
_cell.length_a   1.000
_cell.length_b   1.000
_cell.length_c   1.000
_cell.angle_alpha   90.00
_cell.angle_beta   90.00
_cell.angle_gamma   90.00
#
_symmetry.space_group_name_H-M   'P 1'
#
loop_
_entity.id
_entity.type
_entity.pdbx_description
1 polymer ?
#
loop_
_entity_poly.entity_id
_entity_poly.type
_entity_poly.pdbx_seq_one_letter_code
_entity_poly.pdbx_strand_id
1 'polypeptide(L)'
;VSELVHNHTEFEGPALYTLTLVLAMNKDRYESLPDDLKAVIDKNSGHDFSVFAGGTQADADDPARQIAVDHGNNVITISAAEAEEWRRTVEPVYARWIDDMKSRGIDGQARIDEARALMGAYGQ
;
A
#
# COMPACT_ATOMS: atom_id res chain seq x y z
N VAL A 1 10.05 -12.11 10.83
CA VAL A 1 11.30 -11.42 10.37
C VAL A 1 12.19 -11.02 11.54
N SER A 2 11.61 -10.59 12.66
CA SER A 2 12.31 -10.07 13.84
C SER A 2 13.31 -11.03 14.50
N GLU A 3 13.29 -12.33 14.20
CA GLU A 3 14.30 -13.29 14.66
C GLU A 3 15.61 -13.24 13.83
N LEU A 4 15.53 -12.75 12.59
CA LEU A 4 16.65 -12.77 11.63
C LEU A 4 17.21 -11.37 11.34
N VAL A 5 16.43 -10.31 11.61
CA VAL A 5 16.83 -8.92 11.39
C VAL A 5 16.62 -8.13 12.68
N HIS A 6 17.68 -7.45 13.12
CA HIS A 6 17.75 -6.79 14.41
C HIS A 6 17.66 -5.26 14.35
N ASN A 7 17.63 -4.68 13.15
CA ASN A 7 17.48 -3.24 12.95
C ASN A 7 16.29 -2.97 12.04
N HIS A 8 15.39 -2.11 12.49
CA HIS A 8 14.17 -1.73 11.79
C HIS A 8 14.11 -0.20 11.74
N THR A 9 13.90 0.39 10.57
CA THR A 9 13.76 1.84 10.41
C THR A 9 12.35 2.16 9.92
N GLU A 10 11.62 2.92 10.72
CA GLU A 10 10.25 3.39 10.45
C GLU A 10 10.22 4.91 10.32
N PHE A 11 9.09 5.46 9.86
CA PHE A 11 8.93 6.90 9.61
C PHE A 11 7.73 7.43 10.39
N GLU A 12 7.87 8.60 11.00
CA GLU A 12 6.73 9.40 11.42
C GLU A 12 6.03 10.03 10.20
N GLY A 13 4.70 10.08 10.22
CA GLY A 13 3.93 10.62 9.11
C GLY A 13 3.85 9.66 7.92
N PRO A 14 3.96 10.13 6.66
CA PRO A 14 3.86 9.26 5.49
C PRO A 14 4.93 8.16 5.50
N ALA A 15 4.51 6.91 5.27
CA ALA A 15 5.42 5.79 5.12
C ALA A 15 6.35 5.96 3.90
N LEU A 16 7.52 5.30 3.93
CA LEU A 16 8.51 5.34 2.84
C LEU A 16 7.93 4.85 1.51
N TYR A 17 7.17 3.76 1.54
CA TYR A 17 6.43 3.22 0.40
C TYR A 17 5.33 2.26 0.89
N THR A 18 4.44 1.87 -0.01
CA THR A 18 3.54 0.73 0.16
C THR A 18 3.47 -0.08 -1.13
N LEU A 19 2.93 -1.29 -1.06
CA LEU A 19 2.69 -2.16 -2.21
C LEU A 19 1.20 -2.37 -2.42
N THR A 20 0.80 -2.48 -3.69
CA THR A 20 -0.57 -2.84 -4.03
C THR A 20 -0.73 -4.36 -4.00
N LEU A 21 -1.79 -4.82 -3.33
CA LEU A 21 -2.19 -6.22 -3.33
C LEU A 21 -3.44 -6.38 -4.19
N VAL A 22 -3.49 -7.46 -4.98
CA VAL A 22 -4.63 -7.77 -5.84
C VAL A 22 -5.19 -9.13 -5.42
N LEU A 23 -6.42 -9.14 -4.95
CA LEU A 23 -7.21 -10.36 -4.83
C LEU A 23 -7.99 -10.55 -6.14
N ALA A 24 -7.56 -11.52 -6.95
CA ALA A 24 -8.16 -11.81 -8.23
C ALA A 24 -8.79 -13.20 -8.27
N MET A 25 -9.93 -13.31 -8.94
CA MET A 25 -10.60 -14.58 -9.25
C MET A 25 -10.45 -14.90 -10.74
N ASN A 26 -10.27 -16.18 -11.07
CA ASN A 26 -10.31 -16.61 -12.47
C ASN A 26 -11.68 -16.28 -13.10
N LYS A 27 -11.66 -15.64 -14.26
CA LYS A 27 -12.86 -15.12 -14.93
C LYS A 27 -13.85 -16.21 -15.30
N ASP A 28 -13.40 -17.27 -15.97
CA ASP A 28 -14.29 -18.38 -16.39
C ASP A 28 -14.94 -19.06 -15.19
N ARG A 29 -14.21 -19.17 -14.07
CA ARG A 29 -14.75 -19.69 -12.82
C ARG A 29 -15.82 -18.80 -12.24
N TYR A 30 -15.58 -17.49 -12.16
CA TYR A 30 -16.60 -16.54 -11.73
C TYR A 30 -17.84 -16.58 -12.63
N GLU A 31 -17.67 -16.60 -13.95
CA GLU A 31 -18.78 -16.61 -14.92
C GLU A 31 -19.59 -17.92 -14.87
N SER A 32 -18.96 -19.03 -14.52
CA SER A 32 -19.65 -20.32 -14.34
C SER A 32 -20.44 -20.45 -13.03
N LEU A 33 -20.32 -19.51 -12.10
CA LEU A 33 -21.10 -19.52 -10.87
C LEU A 33 -22.59 -19.27 -11.16
N PRO A 34 -23.50 -19.94 -10.43
CA PRO A 34 -24.89 -19.53 -10.31
C PRO A 34 -25.02 -18.06 -9.86
N ASP A 35 -26.10 -17.40 -10.28
CA ASP A 35 -26.29 -15.95 -10.06
C ASP A 35 -26.35 -15.57 -8.58
N ASP A 36 -26.91 -16.42 -7.72
CA ASP A 36 -26.94 -16.21 -6.28
C ASP A 36 -25.54 -16.24 -5.67
N LEU A 37 -24.65 -17.12 -6.14
CA LEU A 37 -23.26 -17.17 -5.70
C LEU A 37 -22.42 -16.03 -6.27
N LYS A 38 -22.67 -15.59 -7.51
CA LYS A 38 -22.04 -14.36 -8.05
C LYS A 38 -22.38 -13.15 -7.20
N ALA A 39 -23.65 -13.00 -6.84
CA ALA A 39 -24.10 -11.90 -6.00
C ALA A 39 -23.40 -11.89 -4.63
N VAL A 40 -23.10 -13.07 -4.06
CA VAL A 40 -22.30 -13.18 -2.83
C VAL A 40 -20.86 -12.72 -3.06
N ILE A 41 -20.20 -13.14 -4.15
CA ILE A 41 -18.83 -12.69 -4.47
C ILE A 41 -18.80 -11.17 -4.66
N ASP A 42 -19.73 -10.62 -5.45
CA ASP A 42 -19.79 -9.18 -5.74
C ASP A 42 -20.00 -8.37 -4.47
N LYS A 43 -20.89 -8.83 -3.57
CA LYS A 43 -21.14 -8.18 -2.28
C LYS A 43 -19.92 -8.18 -1.34
N ASN A 44 -18.97 -9.10 -1.52
CA ASN A 44 -17.76 -9.20 -0.71
C ASN A 44 -16.49 -8.80 -1.49
N SER A 45 -16.67 -8.05 -2.59
CA SER A 45 -15.59 -7.53 -3.43
C SER A 45 -15.67 -6.01 -3.54
N GLY A 46 -14.76 -5.40 -4.30
CA GLY A 46 -14.82 -3.97 -4.61
C GLY A 46 -14.35 -3.08 -3.47
N HIS A 47 -14.87 -1.84 -3.43
CA HIS A 47 -14.35 -0.77 -2.57
C HIS A 47 -14.37 -1.12 -1.08
N ASP A 48 -15.50 -1.62 -0.57
CA ASP A 48 -15.64 -1.90 0.86
C ASP A 48 -14.74 -3.05 1.30
N PHE A 49 -14.53 -4.04 0.42
CA PHE A 49 -13.54 -5.08 0.64
C PHE A 49 -12.12 -4.51 0.67
N SER A 50 -11.76 -3.59 -0.24
CA SER A 50 -10.45 -2.95 -0.24
C SER A 50 -10.19 -2.16 1.05
N VAL A 51 -11.20 -1.45 1.57
CA VAL A 51 -11.11 -0.75 2.86
C VAL A 51 -10.89 -1.75 4.00
N PHE A 52 -11.69 -2.82 4.05
CA PHE A 52 -11.55 -3.87 5.05
C PHE A 52 -10.17 -4.54 5.02
N ALA A 53 -9.69 -4.91 3.82
CA ALA A 53 -8.40 -5.57 3.66
C ALA A 53 -7.23 -4.66 4.04
N GLY A 54 -7.25 -3.40 3.61
CA GLY A 54 -6.24 -2.41 3.96
C GLY A 54 -6.19 -2.14 5.47
N GLY A 55 -7.35 -1.95 6.11
CA GLY A 55 -7.45 -1.77 7.56
C GLY A 55 -6.94 -2.98 8.32
N THR A 56 -7.34 -4.19 7.92
CA THR A 56 -6.86 -5.44 8.56
C THR A 56 -5.33 -5.57 8.47
N GLN A 57 -4.73 -5.16 7.36
CA GLN A 57 -3.28 -5.19 7.21
C GLN A 57 -2.59 -4.14 8.10
N ALA A 58 -3.10 -2.91 8.13
CA ALA A 58 -2.58 -1.84 8.98
C ALA A 58 -2.68 -2.18 10.48
N ASP A 59 -3.82 -2.75 10.91
CA ASP A 59 -4.04 -3.19 12.30
C ASP A 59 -3.05 -4.28 12.75
N ALA A 60 -2.44 -5.00 11.80
CA ALA A 60 -1.44 -6.02 12.10
C ALA A 60 -0.03 -5.46 12.33
N ASP A 61 0.24 -4.20 11.96
CA ASP A 61 1.56 -3.59 12.07
C ASP A 61 1.99 -3.42 13.53
N ASP A 62 1.09 -2.94 14.40
CA ASP A 62 1.37 -2.73 15.83
C ASP A 62 1.77 -4.02 16.57
N PRO A 63 1.00 -5.13 16.47
CA PRO A 63 1.43 -6.42 17.02
C PRO A 63 2.76 -6.92 16.46
N ALA A 64 2.98 -6.77 15.15
CA ALA A 64 4.23 -7.20 14.51
C ALA A 64 5.44 -6.40 14.99
N ARG A 65 5.26 -5.09 15.18
CA ARG A 65 6.25 -4.18 15.77
C ARG A 65 6.56 -4.58 17.21
N GLN A 66 5.54 -4.89 18.02
CA GLN A 66 5.76 -5.29 19.41
C GLN A 66 6.61 -6.56 19.53
N ILE A 67 6.43 -7.54 18.65
CA ILE A 67 7.29 -8.74 18.60
C ILE A 67 8.78 -8.36 18.38
N ALA A 68 9.06 -7.38 17.52
CA ALA A 68 10.43 -6.91 17.33
C ALA A 68 11.00 -6.25 18.59
N VAL A 69 10.20 -5.43 19.27
CA VAL A 69 10.57 -4.79 20.55
C VAL A 69 10.86 -5.83 21.63
N ASP A 70 9.99 -6.84 21.76
CA ASP A 70 10.13 -7.90 22.77
C ASP A 70 11.38 -8.78 22.54
N HIS A 71 11.81 -8.92 21.28
CA HIS A 71 13.07 -9.57 20.93
C HIS A 71 14.31 -8.70 21.20
N GLY A 72 14.13 -7.48 21.70
CA GLY A 72 15.22 -6.54 21.97
C GLY A 72 15.84 -5.96 20.70
N ASN A 73 15.12 -5.97 19.57
CA ASN A 73 15.61 -5.38 18.33
C ASN A 73 15.66 -3.85 18.43
N ASN A 74 16.56 -3.26 17.66
CA ASN A 74 16.68 -1.82 17.53
C ASN A 74 15.62 -1.28 16.53
N VAL A 75 14.74 -0.40 17.01
CA VAL A 75 13.75 0.31 16.19
C VAL A 75 14.13 1.77 16.14
N ILE A 76 14.42 2.26 14.93
CA ILE A 76 14.80 3.63 14.64
C ILE A 76 13.60 4.32 13.98
N THR A 77 13.12 5.39 14.58
CA THR A 77 12.03 6.19 14.02
C THR A 77 12.62 7.46 13.39
N ILE A 78 12.46 7.62 12.07
CA ILE A 78 12.83 8.83 11.33
C ILE A 78 11.72 9.85 11.53
N SER A 79 12.08 11.04 12.05
CA SER A 79 11.11 12.10 12.26
C SER A 79 10.55 12.65 10.95
N ALA A 80 9.37 13.26 10.98
CA ALA A 80 8.79 13.90 9.79
C ALA A 80 9.70 14.98 9.17
N ALA A 81 10.52 15.65 9.99
CA ALA A 81 11.48 16.66 9.53
C ALA A 81 12.66 16.01 8.78
N GLU A 82 13.18 14.89 9.27
CA GLU A 82 14.26 14.14 8.62
C GLU A 82 13.76 13.43 7.35
N ALA A 83 12.50 13.01 7.33
CA ALA A 83 11.86 12.35 6.18
C ALA A 83 11.84 13.24 4.92
N GLU A 84 11.90 14.56 5.05
CA GLU A 84 11.92 15.47 3.89
C GLU A 84 13.18 15.27 3.01
N GLU A 85 14.33 14.95 3.62
CA GLU A 85 15.54 14.64 2.87
C GLU A 85 15.41 13.32 2.09
N TRP A 86 14.75 12.34 2.68
CA TRP A 86 14.43 11.07 2.01
C TRP A 86 13.51 11.31 0.83
N ARG A 87 12.43 12.09 1.03
CA ARG A 87 11.48 12.47 -0.01
C ARG A 87 12.20 13.14 -1.19
N ARG A 88 13.03 14.15 -0.91
CA ARG A 88 13.82 14.86 -1.92
C ARG A 88 14.76 13.93 -2.69
N THR A 89 15.36 12.96 -2.00
CA THR A 89 16.27 11.98 -2.60
C THR A 89 15.55 11.06 -3.59
N VAL A 90 14.33 10.63 -3.28
CA VAL A 90 13.56 9.70 -4.11
C VAL A 90 12.66 10.37 -5.14
N GLU A 91 12.47 11.69 -5.07
CA GLU A 91 11.64 12.47 -6.00
C GLU A 91 11.89 12.14 -7.50
N PRO A 92 13.13 11.87 -7.98
CA PRO A 92 13.37 11.50 -9.37
C PRO A 92 12.68 10.21 -9.83
N VAL A 93 12.21 9.35 -8.92
CA VAL A 93 11.44 8.14 -9.24
C VAL A 93 10.15 8.50 -9.97
N TYR A 94 9.47 9.58 -9.57
CA TYR A 94 8.21 10.00 -10.22
C TYR A 94 8.44 10.40 -11.68
N ALA A 95 9.49 11.18 -11.96
CA ALA A 95 9.82 11.58 -13.32
C ALA A 95 10.13 10.37 -14.21
N ARG A 96 10.93 9.41 -13.71
CA ARG A 96 11.23 8.16 -14.42
C ARG A 96 9.97 7.35 -14.72
N TRP A 97 9.06 7.25 -13.75
CA TRP A 97 7.81 6.53 -13.94
C TRP A 97 6.87 7.22 -14.93
N ILE A 98 6.81 8.56 -14.92
CA ILE A 98 6.04 9.34 -15.91
C ILE A 98 6.58 9.08 -17.32
N ASP A 99 7.89 9.06 -17.51
CA ASP A 99 8.51 8.75 -18.81
C ASP A 99 8.20 7.31 -19.25
N ASP A 100 8.22 6.35 -18.33
CA ASP A 100 7.81 4.96 -18.62
C ASP A 100 6.34 4.89 -19.05
N MET A 101 5.43 5.56 -18.33
CA MET A 101 4.01 5.61 -18.69
C MET A 101 3.79 6.24 -20.06
N LYS A 102 4.54 7.30 -20.39
CA LYS A 102 4.48 7.95 -21.70
C LYS A 102 4.86 6.99 -22.83
N SER A 103 5.86 6.13 -22.63
CA SER A 103 6.24 5.10 -23.62
C SER A 103 5.11 4.10 -23.91
N ARG A 104 4.16 3.97 -22.99
CA ARG A 104 2.98 3.11 -23.06
C ARG A 104 1.71 3.85 -23.50
N GLY A 105 1.82 5.13 -23.87
CA GLY A 105 0.69 5.97 -24.24
C GLY A 105 -0.23 6.34 -23.07
N ILE A 106 0.27 6.27 -21.83
CA ILE A 106 -0.47 6.60 -20.61
C ILE A 106 0.00 7.95 -20.09
N ASP A 107 -0.94 8.82 -19.72
CA ASP A 107 -0.63 10.06 -19.01
C ASP A 107 -0.26 9.76 -17.54
N GLY A 108 1.03 9.56 -17.29
CA GLY A 108 1.53 9.27 -15.94
C GLY A 108 1.25 10.40 -14.95
N GLN A 109 1.39 11.65 -15.36
CA GLN A 109 1.16 12.78 -14.44
C GLN A 109 -0.30 12.78 -13.97
N ALA A 110 -1.25 12.62 -14.89
CA ALA A 110 -2.66 12.51 -14.53
C ALA A 110 -2.96 11.35 -13.56
N ARG A 111 -2.28 10.21 -13.70
CA ARG A 111 -2.44 9.06 -12.78
C ARG A 111 -1.87 9.30 -11.39
N ILE A 112 -0.73 9.98 -11.28
CA ILE A 112 -0.18 10.39 -9.98
C ILE A 112 -1.12 11.37 -9.29
N ASP A 113 -1.64 12.35 -10.04
CA ASP A 113 -2.55 13.36 -9.49
C ASP A 113 -3.88 12.74 -9.04
N GLU A 114 -4.43 11.81 -9.83
CA GLU A 114 -5.61 11.02 -9.46
C GLU A 114 -5.36 10.21 -8.18
N ALA A 115 -4.22 9.50 -8.08
CA ALA A 115 -3.88 8.74 -6.88
C ALA A 115 -3.75 9.65 -5.65
N ARG A 116 -3.10 10.81 -5.76
CA ARG A 116 -3.00 11.79 -4.67
C ARG A 116 -4.36 12.35 -4.26
N ALA A 117 -5.23 12.64 -5.22
CA ALA A 117 -6.59 13.10 -4.94
C ALA A 117 -7.41 12.04 -4.19
N LEU A 118 -7.32 10.78 -4.61
CA LEU A 118 -7.99 9.67 -3.93
C LEU A 118 -7.42 9.45 -2.52
N MET A 119 -6.10 9.48 -2.35
CA MET A 119 -5.48 9.42 -1.02
C MET A 119 -5.91 10.59 -0.14
N GLY A 120 -6.09 11.79 -0.68
CA GLY A 120 -6.64 12.92 0.09
C GLY A 120 -8.12 12.77 0.44
N ALA A 121 -8.91 12.06 -0.39
CA ALA A 121 -10.33 11.84 -0.16
C ALA A 121 -10.62 10.70 0.84
N TYR A 122 -9.73 9.70 0.90
CA TYR A 122 -9.90 8.50 1.74
C TYR A 122 -8.89 8.37 2.87
N GLY A 123 -7.81 9.15 2.85
CA GLY A 123 -6.83 9.21 3.93
C GLY A 123 -7.48 9.78 5.19
N GLN A 124 -7.45 9.00 6.27
CA GLN A 124 -7.84 9.48 7.59
C GLN A 124 -6.75 10.35 8.20
#